data_AF-R9IKG9-F1
#
_entry.id   AF-R9IKG9-F1
#
_cell.length_a   1.000
_cell.length_b   1.000
_cell.length_c   1.000
_cell.angle_alpha   90.00
_cell.angle_beta   90.00
_cell.angle_gamma   90.00
#
_symmetry.space_group_name_H-M   'P 1'
#
loop_
_entity.id
_entity.type
_entity.pdbx_description
1 polymer ?
#
loop_
_entity_poly.entity_id
_entity_poly.type
_entity_poly.pdbx_seq_one_letter_code
_entity_poly.pdbx_strand_id
1 'polypeptide(L)'
;MTNQTHRPKKALYLLADDLVGWLSISDTTIENPVMQCDDDEYYLHHDFYREYDPYGCFFVKSIADVNTPCINFIIYGHHMKDGSMFGNLDLYQAHPFISFDTLYEERTYQVMQYFCHRYIWSRKMY
;
A
#
# COMPACT_ATOMS: atom_id res chain seq x y z
N MET A 1 29.96 1.42 16.08
CA MET A 1 29.25 2.44 15.29
C MET A 1 28.41 1.74 14.24
N THR A 2 27.10 1.61 14.48
CA THR A 2 26.08 1.58 13.43
C THR A 2 24.79 2.07 14.09
N ASN A 3 24.55 3.38 13.98
CA ASN A 3 23.27 4.00 14.30
C ASN A 3 22.23 3.38 13.38
N GLN A 4 21.51 2.37 13.83
CA GLN A 4 20.25 1.99 13.20
C GLN A 4 19.21 3.00 13.68
N THR A 5 18.93 4.00 12.84
CA THR A 5 17.71 4.79 12.88
C THR A 5 16.51 3.85 12.67
N HIS A 6 16.17 3.08 13.70
CA HIS A 6 14.91 2.36 13.74
C HIS A 6 13.84 3.43 13.94
N ARG A 7 13.28 3.91 12.82
CA ARG A 7 12.11 4.80 12.80
C ARG A 7 11.06 4.24 13.76
N PRO A 8 10.23 5.06 14.44
CA PRO A 8 9.33 4.59 15.49
C PRO A 8 8.12 3.81 14.92
N LYS A 9 8.35 2.86 14.01
CA LYS A 9 7.35 1.95 13.42
C LYS A 9 6.54 1.30 14.54
N LYS A 10 7.23 0.81 15.59
CA LYS A 10 6.59 0.17 16.75
C LYS A 10 5.62 1.05 17.54
N ALA A 11 5.85 2.36 17.60
CA ALA A 11 4.93 3.28 18.30
C ALA A 11 3.66 3.57 17.48
N LEU A 12 3.78 3.60 16.15
CA LEU A 12 2.64 3.76 15.23
C LEU A 12 1.78 2.49 15.17
N TYR A 13 2.39 1.31 15.19
CA TYR A 13 1.67 0.03 15.32
C TYR A 13 0.82 -0.08 16.60
N LEU A 14 1.21 0.60 17.67
CA LEU A 14 0.44 0.62 18.92
C LEU A 14 -0.68 1.66 18.92
N LEU A 15 -0.71 2.56 17.93
CA LEU A 15 -1.69 3.64 17.83
C LEU A 15 -2.89 3.24 16.97
N ALA A 16 -2.69 2.33 16.02
CA ALA A 16 -3.73 1.83 15.13
C ALA A 16 -3.72 0.29 15.14
N ASP A 17 -4.73 -0.30 15.79
CA ASP A 17 -4.93 -1.76 15.86
C ASP A 17 -5.04 -2.42 14.47
N ASP A 18 -5.44 -1.63 13.48
CA ASP A 18 -5.63 -2.06 12.10
C ASP A 18 -4.32 -2.02 11.27
N LEU A 19 -3.19 -1.57 11.82
CA LEU A 19 -1.92 -1.50 11.07
C LEU A 19 -1.29 -2.88 10.93
N VAL A 20 -1.05 -3.31 9.69
CA VAL A 20 -0.52 -4.66 9.41
C VAL A 20 0.83 -4.67 8.69
N GLY A 21 1.21 -3.54 8.10
CA GLY A 21 2.43 -3.46 7.31
C GLY A 21 2.84 -2.03 6.99
N TRP A 22 4.08 -1.90 6.50
CA TRP A 22 4.58 -0.68 5.90
C TRP A 22 5.06 -0.94 4.49
N LEU A 23 4.47 -0.26 3.51
CA LEU A 23 4.85 -0.34 2.10
C LEU A 23 5.86 0.76 1.79
N SER A 24 7.01 0.40 1.23
CA SER A 24 8.04 1.35 0.85
C SER A 24 8.74 0.99 -0.46
N ILE A 25 9.19 2.01 -1.19
CA ILE A 25 9.99 1.85 -2.41
C ILE A 25 11.23 2.71 -2.27
N SER A 26 12.40 2.06 -2.30
CA SER A 26 13.68 2.74 -2.15
C SER A 26 13.86 3.84 -3.20
N ASP A 27 14.49 4.94 -2.79
CA ASP A 27 14.74 6.12 -3.63
C ASP A 27 13.47 6.85 -4.12
N THR A 28 12.35 6.67 -3.41
CA THR A 28 11.10 7.38 -3.67
C THR A 28 10.49 7.94 -2.39
N THR A 29 9.43 8.74 -2.52
CA THR A 29 8.65 9.25 -1.38
C THR A 29 7.56 8.28 -0.91
N ILE A 30 7.46 7.09 -1.51
CA ILE A 30 6.45 6.10 -1.14
C ILE A 30 6.91 5.38 0.13
N GLU A 31 6.32 5.77 1.25
CA GLU A 31 6.47 5.14 2.56
C GLU A 31 5.14 5.25 3.31
N ASN A 32 4.25 4.28 3.10
CA ASN A 32 2.88 4.39 3.58
C ASN A 32 2.48 3.20 4.48
N PRO A 33 1.65 3.44 5.51
CA PRO A 33 1.05 2.36 6.29
C PRO A 33 0.09 1.54 5.42
N VAL A 34 0.00 0.25 5.72
CA VAL A 34 -0.99 -0.67 5.14
C VAL A 34 -1.89 -1.17 6.25
N MET A 35 -3.19 -0.94 6.09
CA MET A 35 -4.21 -1.24 7.10
C MET A 35 -4.99 -2.51 6.78
N GLN A 36 -5.60 -3.13 7.77
CA GLN A 36 -6.51 -4.26 7.65
C GLN A 36 -7.62 -4.14 8.69
N CYS A 37 -8.87 -4.26 8.25
CA CYS A 37 -10.02 -4.35 9.14
C CYS A 37 -11.03 -5.36 8.58
N ASP A 38 -12.09 -5.64 9.35
CA ASP A 38 -13.16 -6.56 8.96
C ASP A 38 -14.00 -6.07 7.77
N ASP A 39 -14.05 -4.75 7.54
CA ASP A 39 -14.71 -4.14 6.40
C ASP A 39 -13.72 -3.87 5.26
N ASP A 40 -13.88 -4.64 4.17
CA ASP A 40 -13.05 -4.60 2.97
C ASP A 40 -13.09 -3.26 2.20
N GLU A 41 -14.00 -2.35 2.55
CA GLU A 41 -14.17 -1.05 1.87
C GLU A 41 -13.88 0.16 2.78
N TYR A 42 -13.68 -0.05 4.08
CA TYR A 42 -13.54 1.04 5.06
C TYR A 42 -12.43 2.02 4.69
N TYR A 43 -11.23 1.50 4.40
CA TYR A 43 -10.04 2.31 4.10
C TYR A 43 -10.01 2.88 2.68
N LEU A 44 -11.07 2.68 1.88
CA LEU A 44 -11.27 3.44 0.64
C LEU A 44 -11.56 4.92 0.92
N HIS A 45 -12.13 5.24 2.08
CA HIS A 45 -12.56 6.60 2.44
C HIS A 45 -12.09 7.04 3.84
N HIS A 46 -11.12 6.33 4.40
CA HIS A 46 -10.54 6.64 5.71
C HIS A 46 -9.02 6.56 5.66
N ASP A 47 -8.38 7.46 6.40
CA ASP A 47 -6.95 7.45 6.62
C ASP A 47 -6.55 6.45 7.72
N PHE A 48 -5.25 6.37 8.02
CA PHE A 48 -4.72 5.46 9.03
C PHE A 48 -5.09 5.83 10.47
N TYR A 49 -5.61 7.05 10.71
CA TYR A 49 -6.19 7.46 11.99
C TYR A 49 -7.69 7.14 12.10
N ARG A 50 -8.26 6.49 11.07
CA ARG A 50 -9.69 6.19 10.94
C ARG A 50 -10.55 7.45 10.77
N GLU A 51 -9.94 8.57 10.39
CA GLU A 51 -10.64 9.79 10.03
C GLU A 51 -11.07 9.73 8.56
N TYR A 52 -12.16 10.40 8.22
CA TYR A 52 -12.64 10.43 6.84
C TYR A 52 -11.64 11.17 5.95
N ASP A 53 -11.16 10.48 4.93
CA ASP A 53 -10.27 11.03 3.91
C ASP A 53 -10.71 10.49 2.53
N PRO A 54 -11.09 11.34 1.56
CA PRO A 54 -11.45 10.89 0.21
C PRO A 54 -10.29 10.20 -0.53
N TYR A 55 -9.04 10.42 -0.12
CA TYR A 55 -7.87 9.75 -0.63
C TYR A 55 -7.68 8.34 -0.06
N GLY A 56 -8.32 8.05 1.09
CA GLY A 56 -8.19 6.79 1.80
C GLY A 56 -6.73 6.47 2.19
N CYS A 57 -6.43 5.19 2.38
CA CYS A 57 -5.06 4.73 2.55
C CYS A 57 -4.85 3.34 1.92
N PHE A 58 -3.62 2.81 2.00
CA PHE A 58 -3.36 1.47 1.50
C PHE A 58 -3.93 0.45 2.48
N PHE A 59 -4.57 -0.59 1.98
CA PHE A 59 -5.15 -1.63 2.82
C PHE A 59 -5.12 -3.01 2.17
N VAL A 60 -5.27 -4.05 2.97
CA VAL A 60 -5.52 -5.42 2.52
C VAL A 60 -6.92 -5.85 2.94
N LYS A 61 -7.50 -6.82 2.25
CA LYS A 61 -8.80 -7.39 2.63
C LYS A 61 -8.72 -8.10 3.98
N SER A 62 -9.84 -8.17 4.68
CA SER A 62 -10.02 -8.90 5.94
C SER A 62 -9.49 -10.34 5.89
N ILE A 63 -9.65 -11.01 4.74
CA ILE A 63 -9.20 -12.40 4.53
C ILE A 63 -7.70 -12.57 4.27
N ALA A 64 -6.97 -11.47 4.05
CA ALA A 64 -5.55 -11.55 3.75
C ALA A 64 -4.77 -12.00 4.99
N ASP A 65 -3.89 -12.97 4.81
CA ASP A 65 -2.87 -13.27 5.80
C ASP A 65 -1.58 -12.61 5.31
N VAL A 66 -1.06 -11.64 6.07
CA VAL A 66 0.17 -10.92 5.72
C VAL A 66 1.39 -11.49 6.45
N ASN A 67 1.16 -12.23 7.54
CA ASN A 67 2.20 -12.68 8.47
C ASN A 67 2.74 -14.06 8.11
N THR A 68 1.95 -14.92 7.45
CA THR A 68 2.47 -16.20 6.98
C THR A 68 3.40 -15.97 5.79
N PRO A 69 4.59 -16.58 5.75
CA PRO A 69 5.47 -16.51 4.59
C PRO A 69 4.91 -17.30 3.40
N CYS A 70 5.33 -16.93 2.18
CA CYS A 70 5.03 -17.66 0.94
C CYS A 70 3.54 -17.71 0.52
N ILE A 71 2.67 -16.92 1.14
CA ILE A 71 1.29 -16.72 0.69
C ILE A 71 1.15 -15.42 -0.09
N ASN A 72 0.16 -15.39 -0.97
CA ASN A 72 -0.15 -14.22 -1.77
C ASN A 72 -1.24 -13.38 -1.08
N PHE A 73 -0.99 -12.09 -0.95
CA PHE A 73 -1.98 -11.10 -0.54
C PHE A 73 -1.97 -9.93 -1.53
N ILE A 74 -3.05 -9.14 -1.51
CA ILE A 74 -3.24 -8.01 -2.43
C ILE A 74 -3.36 -6.75 -1.59
N ILE A 75 -2.51 -5.76 -1.90
CA ILE A 75 -2.61 -4.41 -1.34
C ILE A 75 -3.45 -3.56 -2.30
N TYR A 76 -4.49 -2.95 -1.77
CA TYR A 76 -5.39 -2.04 -2.45
C TYR A 76 -5.04 -0.60 -2.09
N GLY A 77 -5.38 0.33 -2.98
CA GLY A 77 -5.15 1.75 -2.81
C GLY A 77 -5.64 2.51 -4.03
N HIS A 78 -5.89 3.81 -3.88
CA HIS A 78 -6.42 4.62 -4.98
C HIS A 78 -5.36 4.93 -6.04
N HIS A 79 -5.85 5.07 -7.28
CA HIS A 79 -5.06 5.60 -8.39
C HIS A 79 -5.27 7.12 -8.48
N MET A 80 -4.40 7.89 -7.82
CA MET A 80 -4.57 9.34 -7.73
C MET A 80 -3.94 10.08 -8.92
N LYS A 81 -4.63 11.12 -9.41
CA LYS A 81 -4.19 11.93 -10.57
C LYS A 81 -2.95 12.78 -10.28
N ASP A 82 -2.70 13.10 -9.02
CA ASP A 82 -1.53 13.86 -8.57
C ASP A 82 -0.26 12.99 -8.45
N GLY A 83 -0.37 11.68 -8.73
CA GLY A 83 0.75 10.74 -8.66
C GLY A 83 0.95 10.11 -7.28
N SER A 84 0.17 10.49 -6.26
CA SER A 84 0.20 9.85 -4.94
C SER A 84 -0.38 8.42 -4.97
N MET A 85 -0.12 7.64 -3.93
CA MET A 85 -0.52 6.23 -3.82
C MET A 85 -0.06 5.37 -5.02
N PHE A 86 -1.00 4.75 -5.76
CA PHE A 86 -0.72 4.02 -7.00
C PHE A 86 -0.77 4.92 -8.25
N GLY A 87 -0.81 6.25 -8.06
CA GLY A 87 -0.88 7.31 -9.08
C GLY A 87 0.17 7.23 -10.18
N ASN A 88 1.40 6.91 -9.80
CA ASN A 88 2.57 6.94 -10.68
C ASN A 88 3.08 5.54 -11.03
N LEU A 89 2.59 4.97 -12.13
CA LEU A 89 2.99 3.64 -12.61
C LEU A 89 4.45 3.59 -13.09
N ASP A 90 4.98 4.68 -13.64
CA ASP A 90 6.35 4.75 -14.17
C ASP A 90 7.39 4.54 -13.05
N LEU A 91 7.04 4.93 -11.81
CA LEU A 91 7.84 4.70 -10.62
C LEU A 91 8.12 3.20 -10.40
N TYR A 92 7.11 2.34 -10.58
CA TYR A 92 7.25 0.89 -10.38
C TYR A 92 8.08 0.22 -11.48
N GLN A 93 8.18 0.86 -12.66
CA GLN A 93 9.05 0.41 -13.73
C GLN A 93 10.52 0.78 -13.47
N ALA A 94 10.76 1.99 -12.95
CA ALA A 94 12.10 2.46 -12.63
C ALA A 94 12.67 1.82 -11.33
N HIS A 95 11.79 1.50 -10.38
CA HIS A 95 12.14 0.92 -9.08
C HIS A 95 11.52 -0.48 -8.95
N PRO A 96 12.19 -1.53 -9.46
CA PRO A 96 11.61 -2.88 -9.52
C PRO A 96 11.55 -3.59 -8.18
N PHE A 97 12.03 -2.99 -7.09
CA PHE A 97 12.02 -3.59 -5.75
C PHE A 97 11.11 -2.78 -4.83
N ILE A 98 10.17 -3.49 -4.20
CA ILE A 98 9.22 -2.95 -3.23
C ILE A 98 9.47 -3.65 -1.91
N SER A 99 9.59 -2.89 -0.83
CA SER A 99 9.72 -3.42 0.52
C SER A 99 8.38 -3.35 1.24
N PHE A 100 8.00 -4.45 1.89
CA PHE A 100 6.83 -4.53 2.75
C PHE A 100 7.23 -5.15 4.08
N ASP A 101 7.18 -4.32 5.13
CA ASP A 101 7.63 -4.69 6.47
C ASP A 101 6.43 -4.86 7.39
N THR A 102 6.27 -6.05 7.96
CA THR A 102 5.33 -6.26 9.07
C THR A 102 6.01 -5.94 10.40
N LEU A 103 5.31 -6.12 11.52
CA LEU A 103 5.92 -6.03 12.84
C LEU A 103 7.00 -7.10 13.08
N TYR A 104 6.92 -8.24 12.38
CA TYR A 104 7.71 -9.43 12.67
C TYR A 104 8.81 -9.69 11.64
N GLU A 105 8.66 -9.16 10.43
CA GLU A 105 9.60 -9.44 9.34
C GLU A 105 9.65 -8.30 8.32
N GLU A 106 10.80 -8.19 7.67
CA GLU A 106 11.04 -7.28 6.55
C GLU A 106 11.11 -8.13 5.28
N ARG A 107 10.34 -7.78 4.25
CA ARG A 107 10.29 -8.53 2.99
C ARG A 107 10.52 -7.59 1.81
N THR A 108 11.26 -8.05 0.81
CA THR A 108 11.46 -7.34 -0.46
C THR A 108 10.90 -8.16 -1.61
N TYR A 109 10.06 -7.52 -2.43
CA TYR A 109 9.39 -8.10 -3.58
C TYR A 109 9.93 -7.46 -4.85
N GLN A 110 10.15 -8.29 -5.87
CA GLN A 110 10.49 -7.80 -7.20
C GLN A 110 9.20 -7.65 -8.03
N VAL A 111 9.00 -6.48 -8.62
CA VAL A 111 7.94 -6.21 -9.58
C VAL A 111 8.18 -7.08 -10.81
N MET A 112 7.26 -8.01 -11.05
CA MET A 112 7.30 -8.90 -12.21
C MET A 112 6.54 -8.33 -13.41
N GLN A 113 5.39 -7.70 -13.15
CA GLN A 113 4.47 -7.18 -14.15
C GLN A 113 3.68 -6.01 -13.55
N TYR A 114 3.25 -5.08 -14.40
CA TYR A 114 2.26 -4.05 -14.07
C TYR A 114 1.28 -3.92 -15.24
N PHE A 115 0.01 -3.65 -14.93
CA PHE A 115 -1.04 -3.51 -15.93
C PHE A 115 -1.83 -2.23 -15.67
N CYS A 116 -2.07 -1.45 -16.73
CA CYS A 116 -2.98 -0.30 -16.69
C CYS A 116 -4.11 -0.56 -17.68
N HIS A 117 -5.35 -0.56 -17.20
CA HIS A 117 -6.53 -0.76 -18.04
C HIS A 117 -7.28 0.56 -18.23
N ARG A 118 -7.38 1.03 -19.49
CA ARG A 118 -8.13 2.25 -19.85
C ARG A 118 -9.37 1.87 -20.66
N TYR A 119 -10.56 2.19 -20.13
CA TYR A 119 -11.80 2.08 -20.87
C TYR A 119 -11.99 3.31 -21.77
N ILE A 120 -12.10 3.09 -23.09
CA ILE A 120 -12.48 4.13 -24.06
C ILE A 120 -13.94 3.85 -24.46
N TRP A 121 -14.86 4.70 -24.04
CA TRP A 121 -16.24 4.68 -24.54
C TRP A 121 -16.30 5.35 -25.91
N SER A 122 -16.61 4.59 -26.95
CA SER A 122 -16.98 5.14 -28.26
C SER A 122 -18.50 5.30 -28.30
N ARG A 123 -18.99 6.55 -28.37
CA ARG A 123 -20.39 6.82 -28.72
C ARG A 123 -20.56 6.55 -30.22
N LYS A 124 -21.24 5.47 -30.60
CA LYS A 124 -21.90 5.43 -31.90
C LYS A 124 -23.10 6.36 -31.83
N MET A 125 -23.00 7.49 -32.53
CA MET A 125 -24.17 8.29 -32.90
C MET A 125 -24.93 7.51 -33.96
N TYR A 126 -26.22 7.27 -33.71
CA TYR A 126 -27.18 6.79 -34.72
C TYR A 126 -27.84 8.00 -35.37
#